data_AF-A5L3W3-F1
#
_entry.id   AF-A5L3W3-F1
#
_cell.length_a   1.000
_cell.length_b   1.000
_cell.length_c   1.000
_cell.angle_alpha   90.00
_cell.angle_beta   90.00
_cell.angle_gamma   90.00
#
_symmetry.space_group_name_H-M   'P 1'
#
loop_
_entity.id
_entity.type
_entity.pdbx_description
1 polymer ?
#
loop_
_entity_poly.entity_id
_entity_poly.type
_entity_poly.pdbx_seq_one_letter_code
_entity_poly.pdbx_strand_id
1 'polypeptide(L)'
;MKLSTKILLLIAPVILISTAASSYIIYSTQKNSFIKREDNALQLSMEKLAGHFRQSRSFLNSYSYALTKSDMIKRFFLAEENPSQELALIDDLHETIKLLQDGDDSFTGLALLDGDGTVSYYAENSRDPFAEMDPKVLEFVDRQYQEKHVTSHTDYIQNSQGEGMLVHYEVLDKKSVSAPISEQINDVFFLVVSVSLDKFNSLRKQIEFDYQTSLFFYR
;
A
#
# COMPACT_ATOMS: atom_id res chain seq x y z
N MET A 1 -21.88 -37.76 67.32
CA MET A 1 -22.16 -37.17 65.99
C MET A 1 -23.17 -38.05 65.27
N LYS A 2 -24.29 -37.49 64.79
CA LYS A 2 -25.31 -38.25 64.06
C LYS A 2 -24.71 -38.79 62.77
N LEU A 3 -25.09 -40.02 62.38
CA LEU A 3 -24.59 -40.73 61.20
C LEU A 3 -24.67 -39.86 59.92
N SER A 4 -25.69 -39.00 59.84
CA SER A 4 -25.89 -38.04 58.75
C SER A 4 -24.77 -37.01 58.60
N THR A 5 -24.16 -36.53 59.69
CA THR A 5 -23.09 -35.52 59.65
C THR A 5 -21.77 -36.10 59.14
N LYS A 6 -21.49 -37.38 59.44
CA LYS A 6 -20.29 -38.09 58.93
C LYS A 6 -20.37 -38.34 57.42
N ILE A 7 -21.55 -38.71 56.91
CA ILE A 7 -21.76 -38.95 55.48
C ILE A 7 -21.62 -37.64 54.70
N LEU A 8 -22.21 -36.54 55.20
CA LEU A 8 -22.08 -35.21 54.59
C LEU A 8 -20.61 -34.76 54.49
N LEU A 9 -19.83 -34.96 55.56
CA LEU A 9 -18.42 -34.55 55.63
C LEU A 9 -17.51 -35.39 54.72
N LEU A 10 -17.95 -36.59 54.33
CA LEU A 10 -17.23 -37.45 53.38
C LEU A 10 -17.55 -37.10 51.91
N ILE A 11 -18.81 -36.77 51.61
CA ILE A 11 -19.27 -36.54 50.23
C ILE A 11 -18.95 -35.12 49.75
N ALA A 12 -19.09 -34.11 50.61
CA ALA A 12 -18.88 -32.70 50.23
C ALA A 12 -17.48 -32.40 49.66
N PRO A 13 -16.36 -32.90 50.24
CA PRO A 13 -15.02 -32.66 49.69
C PRO A 13 -14.82 -33.28 48.32
N VAL A 14 -15.38 -34.48 48.10
CA VAL A 14 -15.29 -35.19 46.82
C VAL A 14 -16.02 -34.39 45.75
N ILE A 15 -17.24 -33.93 46.03
CA ILE A 15 -17.98 -33.07 45.10
C ILE A 15 -17.20 -31.79 44.80
N LEU A 16 -16.64 -31.13 45.81
CA LEU A 16 -15.85 -29.91 45.63
C LEU A 16 -14.62 -30.13 44.74
N ILE A 17 -13.85 -31.18 45.01
CA ILE A 17 -12.65 -31.53 44.24
C ILE A 17 -13.02 -31.89 42.80
N SER A 18 -14.07 -32.71 42.61
CA SER A 18 -14.57 -33.04 41.27
C SER A 18 -15.01 -31.79 40.51
N THR A 19 -15.76 -30.90 41.16
CA THR A 19 -16.26 -29.67 40.53
C THR A 19 -15.11 -28.72 40.17
N ALA A 20 -14.12 -28.58 41.05
CA ALA A 20 -12.93 -27.78 40.81
C ALA A 20 -12.08 -28.35 39.67
N ALA A 21 -11.86 -29.68 39.65
CA ALA A 21 -11.12 -30.35 38.59
C ALA A 21 -11.84 -30.22 37.24
N SER A 22 -13.15 -30.47 37.19
CA SER A 22 -13.96 -30.29 35.97
C SER A 22 -13.93 -28.84 35.48
N SER A 23 -14.10 -27.87 36.38
CA SER A 23 -14.05 -26.44 36.02
C SER A 23 -12.68 -26.04 35.47
N TYR A 24 -11.61 -26.54 36.07
CA TYR A 24 -10.24 -26.29 35.61
C TYR A 24 -9.99 -26.89 34.22
N ILE A 25 -10.43 -28.13 33.98
CA ILE A 25 -10.30 -28.79 32.68
C ILE A 25 -11.08 -28.02 31.61
N ILE A 26 -12.32 -27.64 31.91
CA ILE A 26 -13.17 -26.85 31.00
C ILE A 26 -12.51 -25.51 30.69
N TYR A 27 -12.08 -24.77 31.72
CA TYR A 27 -11.41 -23.48 31.55
C TYR A 27 -10.15 -23.59 30.72
N SER A 28 -9.28 -24.56 31.02
CA SER A 28 -8.02 -24.78 30.29
C SER A 28 -8.28 -25.12 28.82
N THR A 29 -9.27 -25.99 28.56
CA THR A 29 -9.66 -26.36 27.20
C THR A 29 -10.23 -25.16 26.43
N GLN A 30 -11.17 -24.43 27.04
CA GLN A 30 -11.78 -23.24 26.43
C GLN A 30 -10.75 -22.15 26.16
N LYS A 31 -9.86 -21.88 27.12
CA LYS A 31 -8.75 -20.94 26.95
C LYS A 31 -7.87 -21.31 25.76
N ASN A 32 -7.44 -22.57 25.68
CA ASN A 32 -6.59 -23.03 24.58
C ASN A 32 -7.30 -22.97 23.23
N SER A 33 -8.59 -23.34 23.18
CA SER A 33 -9.39 -23.23 21.96
C SER A 33 -9.61 -21.77 21.55
N PHE A 34 -9.77 -20.86 22.50
CA PHE A 34 -9.91 -19.44 22.25
C PHE A 34 -8.62 -18.85 21.68
N ILE A 35 -7.47 -19.08 22.34
CA ILE A 35 -6.16 -18.61 21.86
C ILE A 35 -5.89 -19.12 20.45
N LYS A 36 -6.09 -20.41 20.18
CA LYS A 36 -5.91 -20.97 18.85
C LYS A 36 -6.80 -20.33 17.79
N ARG A 37 -8.04 -19.99 18.14
CA ARG A 37 -8.95 -19.30 17.19
C ARG A 37 -8.46 -17.88 16.92
N GLU A 38 -8.02 -17.19 17.96
CA GLU A 38 -7.48 -15.84 17.86
C GLU A 38 -6.22 -15.81 16.99
N ASP A 39 -5.27 -16.72 17.23
CA ASP A 39 -4.04 -16.83 16.45
C ASP A 39 -4.33 -17.08 14.95
N ASN A 40 -5.28 -17.97 14.65
CA ASN A 40 -5.69 -18.26 13.27
C ASN A 40 -6.39 -17.05 12.61
N ALA A 41 -7.24 -16.33 13.36
CA ALA A 41 -7.93 -15.15 12.85
C ALA A 41 -6.93 -14.01 12.56
N LEU A 42 -5.97 -13.78 13.45
CA LEU A 42 -4.91 -12.82 13.26
C LEU A 42 -4.01 -13.20 12.07
N GLN A 43 -3.61 -14.47 11.97
CA GLN A 43 -2.81 -14.96 10.85
C GLN A 43 -3.53 -14.73 9.52
N LEU A 44 -4.81 -15.13 9.41
CA LEU A 44 -5.59 -14.91 8.21
C LEU A 44 -5.70 -13.41 7.86
N SER A 45 -5.84 -12.55 8.87
CA SER A 45 -5.92 -11.10 8.68
C SER A 45 -4.59 -10.51 8.20
N MET A 46 -3.46 -10.98 8.74
CA MET A 46 -2.12 -10.63 8.26
C MET A 46 -1.86 -11.11 6.82
N GLU A 47 -2.30 -12.32 6.48
CA GLU A 47 -2.17 -12.87 5.13
C GLU A 47 -3.00 -12.07 4.11
N LYS A 48 -4.22 -11.68 4.48
CA LYS A 48 -5.05 -10.77 3.67
C LYS A 48 -4.40 -9.41 3.50
N LEU A 49 -3.84 -8.85 4.58
CA LEU A 49 -3.15 -7.57 4.56
C LEU A 49 -1.95 -7.61 3.60
N ALA A 50 -1.09 -8.63 3.71
CA ALA A 50 0.01 -8.85 2.78
C ALA A 50 -0.48 -9.12 1.35
N GLY A 51 -1.64 -9.77 1.20
CA GLY A 51 -2.32 -9.98 -0.08
C GLY A 51 -2.66 -8.66 -0.77
N HIS A 52 -3.35 -7.75 -0.08
CA HIS A 52 -3.70 -6.42 -0.60
C HIS A 52 -2.45 -5.62 -0.99
N PHE A 53 -1.43 -5.62 -0.14
CA PHE A 53 -0.17 -4.94 -0.47
C PHE A 53 0.49 -5.49 -1.74
N ARG A 54 0.58 -6.83 -1.88
CA ARG A 54 1.13 -7.48 -3.08
C ARG A 54 0.32 -7.17 -4.33
N GLN A 55 -1.00 -7.13 -4.21
CA GLN A 55 -1.89 -6.77 -5.31
C GLN A 55 -1.63 -5.34 -5.79
N SER A 56 -1.63 -4.35 -4.89
CA SER A 56 -1.36 -2.96 -5.23
C SER A 56 0.05 -2.77 -5.80
N ARG A 57 1.04 -3.49 -5.29
CA ARG A 57 2.40 -3.47 -5.85
C ARG A 57 2.46 -4.06 -7.27
N SER A 58 1.77 -5.17 -7.50
CA SER A 58 1.66 -5.79 -8.83
C SER A 58 1.00 -4.84 -9.82
N PHE A 59 -0.08 -4.18 -9.40
CA PHE A 59 -0.77 -3.15 -10.16
C PHE A 59 0.18 -1.99 -10.50
N LEU A 60 0.81 -1.37 -9.50
CA LEU A 60 1.76 -0.26 -9.70
C LEU A 60 2.87 -0.62 -10.70
N ASN A 61 3.48 -1.80 -10.55
CA ASN A 61 4.56 -2.23 -11.43
C ASN A 61 4.08 -2.43 -12.87
N SER A 62 2.91 -3.07 -13.04
CA SER A 62 2.35 -3.33 -14.38
C SER A 62 1.95 -2.03 -15.06
N TYR A 63 1.36 -1.12 -14.29
CA TYR A 63 0.93 0.20 -14.73
C TYR A 63 2.12 1.09 -15.11
N SER A 64 3.13 1.18 -14.24
CA SER A 64 4.36 1.93 -14.51
C SER A 64 5.06 1.41 -15.77
N TYR A 65 5.18 0.09 -15.92
CA TYR A 65 5.77 -0.52 -17.10
C TYR A 65 4.98 -0.19 -18.38
N ALA A 66 3.64 -0.29 -18.34
CA ALA A 66 2.79 0.04 -19.49
C ALA A 66 2.94 1.50 -19.90
N LEU A 67 3.02 2.42 -18.94
CA LEU A 67 3.22 3.85 -19.20
C LEU A 67 4.61 4.15 -19.77
N THR A 68 5.69 3.63 -19.15
CA THR A 68 7.06 3.81 -19.65
C THR A 68 7.19 3.30 -21.10
N LYS A 69 6.50 2.20 -21.45
CA LYS A 69 6.56 1.61 -22.80
C LYS A 69 5.56 2.22 -23.78
N SER A 70 4.60 3.01 -23.32
CA SER A 70 3.63 3.67 -24.17
C SER A 70 4.30 4.72 -25.06
N ASP A 71 3.95 4.72 -26.34
CA ASP A 71 4.39 5.78 -27.26
C ASP A 71 3.83 7.16 -26.86
N MET A 72 2.83 7.21 -25.98
CA MET A 72 2.22 8.45 -25.53
C MET A 72 3.14 9.29 -24.64
N ILE A 73 3.86 8.66 -23.70
CA ILE A 73 4.89 9.35 -22.91
C ILE A 73 5.99 9.86 -23.84
N LYS A 74 6.36 9.07 -24.86
CA LYS A 74 7.32 9.53 -25.88
C LYS A 74 6.82 10.74 -26.63
N ARG A 75 5.56 10.72 -27.07
CA ARG A 75 4.94 11.84 -27.79
C ARG A 75 4.82 13.08 -26.92
N PHE A 76 4.54 12.95 -25.61
CA PHE A 76 4.49 14.08 -24.70
C PHE A 76 5.81 14.86 -24.67
N PHE A 77 6.95 14.16 -24.57
CA PHE A 77 8.26 14.82 -24.54
C PHE A 77 8.84 15.18 -25.92
N LEU A 78 8.37 14.52 -26.99
CA LEU A 78 8.80 14.81 -28.36
C LEU A 78 7.87 15.81 -29.08
N ALA A 79 6.69 16.11 -28.52
CA ALA A 79 5.81 17.12 -29.07
C ALA A 79 6.43 18.51 -28.85
N GLU A 80 6.78 19.17 -29.95
CA GLU A 80 7.14 20.59 -29.94
C GLU A 80 5.99 21.41 -29.35
N GLU A 81 6.33 22.54 -28.71
CA GLU A 81 5.45 23.48 -27.98
C GLU A 81 4.16 23.87 -28.74
N ASN A 82 3.19 22.95 -28.81
CA ASN A 82 1.89 23.16 -29.39
C ASN A 82 0.82 22.87 -28.33
N PRO A 83 0.25 23.92 -27.73
CA PRO A 83 -0.73 23.80 -26.63
C PRO A 83 -1.95 22.92 -26.98
N SER A 84 -2.31 22.82 -28.25
CA SER A 84 -3.46 21.99 -28.68
C SER A 84 -3.12 20.50 -28.75
N GLN A 85 -1.87 20.16 -29.08
CA GLN A 85 -1.42 18.76 -29.07
C GLN A 85 -1.17 18.26 -27.66
N GLU A 86 -0.69 19.14 -26.78
CA GLU A 86 -0.52 18.87 -25.36
C GLU A 86 -1.85 18.49 -24.70
N LEU A 87 -2.92 19.27 -24.92
CA LEU A 87 -4.26 18.96 -24.39
C LEU A 87 -4.81 17.60 -24.86
N ALA A 88 -4.64 17.24 -26.14
CA ALA A 88 -5.09 15.95 -26.66
C ALA A 88 -4.30 14.77 -26.06
N LEU A 89 -2.99 14.94 -25.85
CA LEU A 89 -2.15 13.94 -25.18
C LEU A 89 -2.53 13.74 -23.71
N ILE A 90 -2.97 14.81 -23.04
CA ILE A 90 -3.46 14.77 -21.66
C ILE A 90 -4.75 13.97 -21.55
N ASP A 91 -5.70 14.17 -22.46
CA ASP A 91 -6.97 13.43 -22.49
C ASP A 91 -6.73 11.93 -22.77
N ASP A 92 -5.88 11.61 -23.75
CA ASP A 92 -5.51 10.23 -24.09
C ASP A 92 -4.81 9.52 -22.91
N LEU A 93 -3.99 10.26 -22.14
CA LEU A 93 -3.34 9.76 -20.93
C LEU A 93 -4.38 9.45 -19.87
N HIS A 94 -5.28 10.38 -19.57
CA HIS A 94 -6.35 10.18 -18.60
C HIS A 94 -7.25 8.97 -18.96
N GLU A 95 -7.60 8.80 -20.24
CA GLU A 95 -8.38 7.64 -20.70
C GLU A 95 -7.59 6.33 -20.54
N THR A 96 -6.29 6.34 -20.86
CA THR A 96 -5.41 5.18 -20.66
C THR A 96 -5.26 4.83 -19.18
N ILE A 97 -5.13 5.82 -18.29
CA ILE A 97 -5.12 5.63 -16.83
C ILE A 97 -6.37 4.87 -16.42
N LYS A 98 -7.53 5.36 -16.85
CA LYS A 98 -8.84 4.80 -16.49
C LYS A 98 -9.06 3.39 -17.04
N LEU A 99 -8.59 3.10 -18.25
CA LEU A 99 -8.69 1.76 -18.85
C LEU A 99 -7.80 0.73 -18.13
N LEU A 100 -6.60 1.13 -17.72
CA LEU A 100 -5.67 0.24 -17.02
C LEU A 100 -6.09 -0.03 -15.56
N GLN A 101 -7.02 0.77 -15.02
CA GLN A 101 -7.60 0.64 -13.68
C GLN A 101 -8.74 -0.38 -13.58
N ASP A 102 -9.05 -1.19 -14.60
CA ASP A 102 -10.24 -2.06 -14.68
C ASP A 102 -10.70 -2.66 -13.32
N GLY A 103 -11.68 -2.00 -12.70
CA GLY A 103 -12.32 -2.42 -11.44
C GLY A 103 -11.61 -2.06 -10.12
N ASP A 104 -10.49 -1.33 -10.14
CA ASP A 104 -9.81 -0.81 -8.95
C ASP A 104 -9.94 0.72 -8.88
N ASP A 105 -10.94 1.19 -8.12
CA ASP A 105 -11.18 2.62 -7.86
C ASP A 105 -10.13 3.25 -6.92
N SER A 106 -9.08 2.51 -6.55
CA SER A 106 -8.01 3.02 -5.68
C SER A 106 -7.35 4.24 -6.34
N PHE A 107 -7.02 5.24 -5.53
CA PHE A 107 -6.34 6.43 -6.02
C PHE A 107 -5.08 6.05 -6.80
N THR A 108 -4.92 6.62 -7.99
CA THR A 108 -3.72 6.49 -8.80
C THR A 108 -3.37 7.85 -9.37
N GLY A 109 -2.15 8.29 -9.09
CA GLY A 109 -1.58 9.52 -9.63
C GLY A 109 -0.42 9.22 -10.56
N LEU A 110 -0.31 10.01 -11.62
CA LEU A 110 0.77 10.03 -12.56
C LEU A 110 1.33 11.46 -12.63
N ALA A 111 2.64 11.59 -12.44
CA ALA A 111 3.34 12.84 -12.64
C ALA A 111 4.50 12.66 -13.60
N LEU A 112 4.76 13.71 -14.37
CA LEU A 112 5.97 13.88 -15.15
C LEU A 112 6.75 15.05 -14.54
N LEU A 113 7.97 14.78 -14.12
CA LEU A 113 8.88 15.82 -13.65
C LEU A 113 9.95 16.06 -14.72
N ASP A 114 10.37 17.30 -14.86
CA ASP A 114 11.55 17.62 -15.68
C ASP A 114 12.86 17.24 -14.96
N GLY A 115 14.00 17.52 -15.59
CA GLY A 115 15.32 17.21 -15.03
C GLY A 115 15.67 17.99 -13.76
N ASP A 116 14.95 19.06 -13.41
CA ASP A 116 15.16 19.81 -12.18
C ASP A 116 14.25 19.35 -11.03
N GLY A 117 13.31 18.44 -11.32
CA GLY A 117 12.36 17.89 -10.36
C GLY A 117 11.04 18.68 -10.28
N THR A 118 10.84 19.68 -11.15
CA THR A 118 9.58 20.42 -11.23
C THR A 118 8.52 19.60 -11.94
N VAL A 119 7.30 19.61 -11.40
CA VAL A 119 6.14 18.94 -11.99
C VAL A 119 5.77 19.62 -13.30
N SER A 120 6.07 18.97 -14.42
CA SER A 120 5.65 19.43 -15.75
C SER A 120 4.21 19.01 -16.07
N TYR A 121 3.79 17.86 -15.54
CA TYR A 121 2.43 17.37 -15.72
C TYR A 121 2.01 16.52 -14.53
N TYR A 122 0.73 16.61 -14.18
CA TYR A 122 0.10 15.76 -13.17
C TYR A 122 -1.32 15.40 -13.58
N ALA A 123 -1.66 14.13 -13.40
CA ALA A 123 -3.03 13.66 -13.45
C ALA A 123 -3.27 12.57 -12.42
N GLU A 124 -4.49 12.52 -11.94
CA GLU A 124 -4.98 11.48 -11.06
C GLU A 124 -6.33 10.98 -11.57
N ASN A 125 -6.77 9.83 -11.08
CA ASN A 125 -8.08 9.27 -11.41
C ASN A 125 -9.25 9.93 -10.68
N SER A 126 -9.06 11.12 -10.11
CA SER A 126 -10.13 11.94 -9.57
C SER A 126 -10.74 12.82 -10.67
N ARG A 127 -11.85 13.48 -10.35
CA ARG A 127 -12.51 14.45 -11.25
C ARG A 127 -12.07 15.88 -10.98
N ASP A 128 -11.03 16.09 -10.17
CA ASP A 128 -10.53 17.41 -9.84
C ASP A 128 -9.54 17.89 -10.91
N PRO A 129 -9.91 18.91 -11.73
CA PRO A 129 -9.03 19.44 -12.75
C PRO A 129 -7.88 20.30 -12.19
N PHE A 130 -7.89 20.60 -10.90
CA PHE A 130 -6.86 21.36 -10.19
C PHE A 130 -6.11 20.52 -9.17
N ALA A 131 -6.19 19.19 -9.29
CA ALA A 131 -5.44 18.30 -8.41
C ALA A 131 -3.94 18.61 -8.47
N GLU A 132 -3.30 18.63 -7.31
CA GLU A 132 -1.86 18.82 -7.17
C GLU A 132 -1.23 17.57 -6.61
N MET A 133 -0.01 17.27 -7.06
CA MET A 133 0.76 16.15 -6.58
C MET A 133 1.08 16.30 -5.09
N ASP A 134 0.91 15.22 -4.32
CA ASP A 134 1.23 15.24 -2.90
C ASP A 134 2.72 15.55 -2.68
N PRO A 135 3.07 16.58 -1.87
CA PRO A 135 4.46 16.99 -1.67
C PRO A 135 5.33 15.90 -1.02
N LYS A 136 4.76 14.94 -0.30
CA LYS A 136 5.49 13.78 0.24
C LYS A 136 6.02 12.86 -0.86
N VAL A 137 5.33 12.80 -1.99
CA VAL A 137 5.77 12.03 -3.16
C VAL A 137 6.98 12.72 -3.81
N LEU A 138 6.94 14.05 -3.95
CA LEU A 138 8.07 14.84 -4.46
C LEU A 138 9.29 14.72 -3.54
N GLU A 139 9.11 14.88 -2.23
CA GLU A 139 10.17 14.69 -1.23
C GLU A 139 10.80 13.29 -1.33
N PHE A 140 9.98 12.26 -1.59
CA PHE A 140 10.47 10.91 -1.78
C PHE A 140 11.33 10.77 -3.03
N VAL A 141 10.89 11.29 -4.18
CA VAL A 141 11.64 11.22 -5.44
C VAL A 141 12.97 11.96 -5.31
N ASP A 142 12.92 13.19 -4.80
CA ASP A 142 14.10 14.03 -4.59
C ASP A 142 15.13 13.33 -3.70
N ARG A 143 14.70 12.81 -2.55
CA ARG A 143 15.58 12.09 -1.62
C ARG A 143 16.23 10.86 -2.27
N GLN A 144 15.50 10.06 -3.03
CA GLN A 144 16.08 8.84 -3.61
C GLN A 144 17.01 9.16 -4.79
N TYR A 145 16.68 10.17 -5.59
CA TYR A 145 17.49 10.56 -6.72
C TYR A 145 18.74 11.35 -6.31
N GLN A 146 18.58 12.44 -5.55
CA GLN A 146 19.70 13.31 -5.18
C GLN A 146 20.67 12.64 -4.20
N GLU A 147 20.16 11.91 -3.21
CA GLU A 147 21.05 11.32 -2.19
C GLU A 147 21.65 9.99 -2.67
N LYS A 148 20.88 9.15 -3.37
CA LYS A 148 21.28 7.77 -3.68
C LYS A 148 21.55 7.51 -5.15
N HIS A 149 21.28 8.47 -6.03
CA HIS A 149 21.50 8.37 -7.48
C HIS A 149 20.80 7.16 -8.10
N VAL A 150 19.66 6.75 -7.52
CA VAL A 150 18.88 5.62 -8.02
C VAL A 150 18.00 6.11 -9.16
N THR A 151 18.06 5.44 -10.32
CA THR A 151 17.31 5.82 -11.53
C THR A 151 15.95 5.14 -11.63
N SER A 152 15.68 4.11 -10.84
CA SER A 152 14.36 3.48 -10.75
C SER A 152 14.17 2.87 -9.37
N HIS A 153 13.08 3.22 -8.69
CA HIS A 153 12.81 2.73 -7.34
C HIS A 153 11.33 2.69 -7.04
N THR A 154 10.92 1.69 -6.26
CA THR A 154 9.56 1.57 -5.71
C THR A 154 9.64 1.52 -4.19
N ASP A 155 8.83 2.32 -3.51
CA ASP A 155 8.77 2.30 -2.06
C ASP A 155 7.38 2.57 -1.50
N TYR A 156 7.19 2.17 -0.24
CA TYR A 156 6.05 2.58 0.56
C TYR A 156 6.35 3.92 1.21
N ILE A 157 5.42 4.86 1.07
CA ILE A 157 5.46 6.13 1.79
C ILE A 157 4.10 6.40 2.45
N GLN A 158 4.09 7.36 3.38
CA GLN A 158 2.86 7.95 3.86
C GLN A 158 2.66 9.29 3.17
N ASN A 159 1.47 9.48 2.63
CA ASN A 159 1.07 10.73 2.02
C ASN A 159 0.85 11.82 3.09
N SER A 160 0.53 13.04 2.67
CA SER A 160 0.32 14.17 3.57
C SER A 160 -0.88 14.00 4.52
N GLN A 161 -1.78 13.07 4.22
CA GLN A 161 -2.92 12.69 5.07
C GLN A 161 -2.60 11.52 6.03
N GLY A 162 -1.39 10.96 5.97
CA GLY A 162 -0.98 9.80 6.78
C GLY A 162 -1.46 8.45 6.23
N GLU A 163 -2.08 8.43 5.05
CA GLU A 163 -2.44 7.21 4.34
C GLU A 163 -1.21 6.57 3.70
N GLY A 164 -1.12 5.24 3.76
CA GLY A 164 -0.09 4.51 3.05
C GLY A 164 -0.32 4.54 1.55
N MET A 165 0.76 4.75 0.79
CA MET A 165 0.78 4.67 -0.67
C MET A 165 2.06 4.00 -1.16
N LEU A 166 2.00 3.42 -2.35
CA LEU A 166 3.17 2.98 -3.07
C LEU A 166 3.52 4.02 -4.13
N VAL A 167 4.80 4.35 -4.22
CA VAL A 167 5.33 5.25 -5.24
C VAL A 167 6.41 4.52 -5.99
N HIS A 168 6.31 4.55 -7.31
CA HIS A 168 7.37 4.17 -8.22
C HIS A 168 7.84 5.41 -8.98
N TYR A 169 9.15 5.59 -9.10
CA TYR A 169 9.69 6.54 -10.07
C TYR A 169 10.72 5.88 -10.96
N GLU A 170 10.81 6.38 -12.19
CA GLU A 170 11.80 6.00 -13.17
C GLU A 170 12.34 7.26 -13.86
N VAL A 171 13.67 7.34 -13.94
CA VAL A 171 14.39 8.39 -14.66
C VAL A 171 14.60 7.93 -16.08
N LEU A 172 14.21 8.77 -17.03
CA LEU A 172 14.20 8.45 -18.46
C LEU A 172 14.92 9.56 -19.22
N ASP A 173 15.73 9.18 -20.21
CA ASP A 173 16.33 10.12 -21.17
C ASP A 173 15.25 10.63 -22.13
N LYS A 174 15.16 11.94 -22.36
CA LYS A 174 14.07 12.53 -23.19
C LYS A 174 14.10 12.07 -24.65
N LYS A 175 15.27 11.74 -25.20
CA LYS A 175 15.42 11.40 -26.62
C LYS A 175 15.07 9.95 -26.91
N SER A 176 15.45 9.06 -26.00
CA SER A 176 15.27 7.61 -26.15
C SER A 176 14.10 7.05 -25.35
N VAL A 177 13.58 7.82 -24.38
CA VAL A 177 12.52 7.45 -23.44
C VAL A 177 12.81 6.07 -22.83
N SER A 178 14.05 5.95 -22.38
CA SER A 178 14.66 4.75 -21.83
C SER A 178 15.56 5.15 -20.67
N ALA A 179 15.90 4.20 -19.81
CA ALA A 179 16.81 4.47 -18.69
C ALA A 179 18.10 5.14 -19.21
N PRO A 180 18.55 6.25 -18.58
CA PRO A 180 19.69 7.00 -19.05
C PRO A 180 20.96 6.16 -18.98
N ILE A 181 21.80 6.27 -20.01
CA ILE A 181 23.15 5.71 -19.97
C ILE A 181 23.96 6.64 -19.07
N SER A 182 24.51 6.07 -17.98
CA SER A 182 25.24 6.61 -16.81
C SER A 182 26.02 7.94 -16.89
N GLU A 183 26.26 8.54 -18.06
CA GLU A 183 27.18 9.66 -18.26
C GLU A 183 26.56 10.88 -18.95
N GLN A 184 25.28 10.84 -19.37
CA GLN A 184 24.57 11.97 -20.00
C GLN A 184 23.25 12.25 -19.27
N ILE A 185 23.34 12.95 -18.13
CA ILE A 185 22.19 13.34 -17.29
C ILE A 185 21.58 14.68 -17.75
N ASN A 186 22.13 15.32 -18.77
CA ASN A 186 21.76 16.70 -19.12
C ASN A 186 20.35 16.85 -19.73
N ASP A 187 19.64 15.75 -20.06
CA ASP A 187 18.31 15.82 -20.68
C ASP A 187 17.42 14.64 -20.26
N VAL A 188 17.14 14.56 -18.97
CA VAL A 188 16.28 13.53 -18.36
C VAL A 188 14.92 14.08 -17.92
N PHE A 189 13.97 13.18 -17.69
CA PHE A 189 12.70 13.43 -17.04
C PHE A 189 12.36 12.27 -16.09
N PHE A 190 11.43 12.50 -15.19
CA PHE A 190 10.99 11.51 -14.22
C PHE A 190 9.55 11.12 -14.52
N LEU A 191 9.31 9.83 -14.69
CA LEU A 191 7.97 9.26 -14.64
C LEU A 191 7.70 8.85 -13.19
N VAL A 192 6.70 9.45 -12.56
CA VAL A 192 6.31 9.13 -11.18
C VAL A 192 4.89 8.59 -11.17
N VAL A 193 4.73 7.39 -10.63
CA VAL A 193 3.45 6.71 -10.49
C VAL A 193 3.21 6.48 -9.01
N SER A 194 2.02 6.86 -8.54
CA SER A 194 1.60 6.69 -7.16
C SER A 194 0.27 5.95 -7.11
N VAL A 195 0.12 5.01 -6.18
CA VAL A 195 -1.11 4.23 -5.97
C VAL A 195 -1.42 4.19 -4.48
N SER A 196 -2.65 4.51 -4.09
CA SER A 196 -3.08 4.38 -2.71
C SER A 196 -3.26 2.92 -2.33
N LEU A 197 -3.10 2.65 -1.04
CA LEU A 197 -3.23 1.31 -0.49
C LEU A 197 -4.59 1.15 0.21
N ASP A 198 -5.70 1.59 -0.38
CA ASP A 198 -6.99 1.76 0.32
C ASP A 198 -7.45 0.51 1.08
N LYS A 199 -7.46 -0.65 0.42
CA LYS A 199 -7.83 -1.94 1.03
C LYS A 199 -6.86 -2.35 2.14
N PHE A 200 -5.56 -2.10 1.94
CA PHE A 200 -4.53 -2.38 2.93
C PHE A 200 -4.60 -1.42 4.12
N ASN A 201 -4.76 -0.10 3.89
CA ASN A 201 -4.87 0.93 4.92
C ASN A 201 -6.13 0.69 5.76
N SER A 202 -7.25 0.36 5.12
CA SER A 202 -8.51 0.04 5.80
C SER A 202 -8.36 -1.21 6.67
N LEU A 203 -7.83 -2.30 6.12
CA LEU A 203 -7.62 -3.53 6.88
C LEU A 203 -6.60 -3.36 8.01
N ARG A 204 -5.52 -2.61 7.76
CA ARG A 204 -4.54 -2.24 8.79
C ARG A 204 -5.22 -1.52 9.95
N LYS A 205 -5.97 -0.44 9.67
CA LYS A 205 -6.67 0.33 10.69
C LYS A 205 -7.66 -0.52 11.47
N GLN A 206 -8.38 -1.42 10.79
CA GLN A 206 -9.29 -2.35 11.44
C GLN A 206 -8.55 -3.27 12.41
N ILE A 207 -7.43 -3.87 11.99
CA ILE A 207 -6.63 -4.75 12.86
C ILE A 207 -6.03 -3.96 14.03
N GLU A 208 -5.48 -2.78 13.78
CA GLU A 208 -4.92 -1.93 14.83
C GLU A 208 -6.00 -1.55 15.88
N PHE A 209 -7.23 -1.29 15.42
CA PHE A 209 -8.38 -1.05 16.28
C PHE A 209 -8.82 -2.29 17.05
N ASP A 210 -9.00 -3.44 16.39
CA ASP A 210 -9.49 -4.67 16.99
C ASP A 210 -8.52 -5.19 18.08
N TYR A 211 -7.21 -5.01 17.87
CA TYR A 211 -6.15 -5.48 18.76
C TYR A 211 -5.57 -4.39 19.68
N GLN A 212 -6.04 -3.14 19.57
CA GLN A 212 -5.56 -2.00 20.36
C GLN A 212 -4.03 -1.85 20.34
N THR A 213 -3.44 -2.08 19.16
CA THR A 213 -1.99 -2.09 18.95
C THR A 213 -1.65 -1.46 17.61
N SER A 214 -0.43 -0.97 17.45
CA SER A 214 0.05 -0.45 16.17
C SER A 214 0.84 -1.51 15.42
N LEU A 215 0.61 -1.61 14.11
CA LEU A 215 1.41 -2.48 13.25
C LEU A 215 2.67 -1.74 12.79
N PHE A 216 3.82 -2.36 13.02
CA PHE A 216 5.12 -1.87 12.58
C PHE A 216 5.67 -2.80 11.51
N PHE A 217 6.00 -2.25 10.34
CA PHE A 217 6.64 -2.98 9.25
C PHE A 217 8.12 -2.66 9.28
N TYR A 218 8.95 -3.66 9.62
CA TYR A 218 10.40 -3.52 9.52
C TYR A 218 10.82 -3.75 8.06
N ARG A 219 11.73 -2.90 7.60
CA ARG A 219 12.27 -2.90 6.23
C ARG A 219 13.49 -3.82 6.13
#